data_AF-A0AA89BM39-F1
#
_entry.id   AF-A0AA89BM39-F1
#
_cell.length_a   1.000
_cell.length_b   1.000
_cell.length_c   1.000
_cell.angle_alpha   90.00
_cell.angle_beta   90.00
_cell.angle_gamma   90.00
#
_symmetry.space_group_name_H-M   'P 1'
#
loop_
_entity.id
_entity.type
_entity.pdbx_description
1 polymer ?
#
loop_
_entity_poly.entity_id
_entity_poly.type
_entity_poly.pdbx_seq_one_letter_code
_entity_poly.pdbx_strand_id
1 'polypeptide(L)'
;MFLGKIHGRSKKVLLSHLVSLYRDGYNVFLRCDTLCYKFTTTTTLFDSHFPKAAEDIDLIHEILYDLHSNCDMNGMCKIISYLQHQIGTHPSCLMIGKIFLQYYTQKYLFCAAQMFELTSNRTCNKTMYDRIRKIIRAIKVHGYDLCSHKILSALVFYKFGMDRHVVRSVLHIRDCMEERQVITTVQYNLTWQYEVQGGKFTSFNSMMKNYLLCRIDLDKHTYFPDLYEEHKASCCRISYSPMVLVDLMLYLSYNTLSMFRAAESVLLHLKRLINYDLEYHISKYDKAISWEILGVCQEIGSHFHDAYLSYQRALREEKATSFRGATVARIEKITSILNRL
;
A
#
# COMPACT_ATOMS: atom_id res chain seq x y z
N MET A 1 0.51 -4.82 -44.12
CA MET A 1 0.93 -3.51 -44.68
C MET A 1 2.41 -3.17 -44.39
N PHE A 2 3.02 -3.62 -43.28
CA PHE A 2 4.42 -3.26 -42.91
C PHE A 2 5.55 -4.11 -43.52
N LEU A 3 5.28 -5.35 -43.97
CA LEU A 3 6.32 -6.28 -44.44
C LEU A 3 7.02 -5.88 -45.76
N GLY A 4 6.37 -5.05 -46.58
CA GLY A 4 6.91 -4.62 -47.88
C GLY A 4 8.03 -3.57 -47.80
N LYS A 5 8.17 -2.87 -46.66
CA LYS A 5 9.13 -1.76 -46.47
C LYS A 5 10.43 -2.16 -45.77
N ILE A 6 10.59 -3.44 -45.40
CA ILE A 6 11.75 -3.92 -44.64
C ILE A 6 12.73 -4.57 -45.62
N HIS A 7 13.89 -3.94 -45.81
CA HIS A 7 14.97 -4.46 -46.64
C HIS A 7 16.04 -5.15 -45.77
N GLY A 8 16.53 -6.29 -46.26
CA GLY A 8 17.49 -7.15 -45.56
C GLY A 8 16.87 -8.46 -45.05
N ARG A 9 17.49 -9.59 -45.44
CA ARG A 9 16.99 -10.95 -45.16
C ARG A 9 16.85 -11.20 -43.66
N SER A 10 17.84 -10.80 -42.86
CA SER A 10 17.83 -10.98 -41.40
C SER A 10 16.71 -10.20 -40.70
N LYS A 11 16.41 -8.99 -41.17
CA LYS A 11 15.33 -8.15 -40.61
C LYS A 11 13.94 -8.69 -40.97
N LYS A 12 13.78 -9.24 -42.18
CA LYS A 12 12.55 -9.93 -42.57
C LYS A 12 12.31 -11.20 -41.75
N VAL A 13 13.36 -12.00 -41.53
CA VAL A 13 13.29 -13.21 -40.70
C VAL A 13 12.94 -12.87 -39.25
N LEU A 14 13.61 -11.87 -38.67
CA LEU A 14 13.32 -11.42 -37.30
C LEU A 14 11.88 -10.92 -37.16
N LEU A 15 11.41 -10.09 -38.10
CA LEU A 15 10.04 -9.59 -38.06
C LEU A 15 9.02 -10.70 -38.30
N SER A 16 9.30 -11.66 -39.18
CA SER A 16 8.41 -12.82 -39.37
C SER A 16 8.34 -13.69 -38.12
N HIS A 17 9.45 -13.82 -37.38
CA HIS A 17 9.46 -14.46 -36.07
C HIS A 17 8.65 -13.65 -35.06
N LEU A 18 8.86 -12.35 -34.93
CA LEU A 18 8.10 -11.52 -33.99
C LEU A 18 6.59 -11.50 -34.30
N VAL A 19 6.22 -11.55 -35.58
CA VAL A 19 4.81 -11.64 -36.00
C VAL A 19 4.25 -13.03 -35.77
N SER A 20 5.03 -14.10 -35.95
CA SER A 20 4.58 -15.47 -35.58
C SER A 20 4.41 -15.58 -34.06
N LEU A 21 5.37 -15.04 -33.29
CA LEU A 21 5.32 -14.96 -31.83
C LEU A 21 4.08 -14.18 -31.34
N TYR A 22 3.77 -13.06 -31.99
CA TYR A 22 2.58 -12.28 -31.69
C TYR A 22 1.27 -13.00 -32.06
N ARG A 23 1.26 -13.77 -33.16
CA ARG A 23 0.12 -14.60 -33.58
C ARG A 23 -0.12 -15.80 -32.68
N ASP A 24 0.96 -16.43 -32.24
CA ASP A 24 0.92 -17.63 -31.40
C ASP A 24 0.59 -17.28 -29.93
N GLY A 25 0.69 -16.00 -29.57
CA GLY A 25 0.21 -15.45 -28.30
C GLY A 25 0.90 -16.07 -27.08
N TYR A 26 0.13 -16.36 -26.03
CA TYR A 26 0.66 -16.89 -24.77
C TYR A 26 1.34 -18.25 -24.89
N ASN A 27 1.02 -19.03 -25.93
CA ASN A 27 1.55 -20.38 -26.15
C ASN A 27 3.06 -20.42 -26.39
N VAL A 28 3.66 -19.29 -26.76
CA VAL A 28 5.12 -19.21 -26.96
C VAL A 28 5.86 -19.09 -25.63
N PHE A 29 5.29 -18.43 -24.63
CA PHE A 29 5.89 -18.36 -23.30
C PHE A 29 5.94 -19.74 -22.62
N LEU A 30 5.01 -20.64 -22.97
CA LEU A 30 4.99 -22.05 -22.55
C LEU A 30 6.06 -22.92 -23.24
N ARG A 31 6.72 -22.44 -24.30
CA ARG A 31 7.79 -23.18 -25.00
C ARG A 31 9.20 -22.70 -24.66
N CYS A 32 9.32 -21.65 -23.84
CA CYS A 32 10.59 -21.12 -23.39
C CYS A 32 10.93 -21.76 -22.05
N ASP A 33 11.92 -22.66 -21.97
CA ASP A 33 12.15 -23.52 -20.79
C ASP A 33 12.27 -22.76 -19.45
N THR A 34 12.82 -21.54 -19.46
CA THR A 34 12.95 -20.67 -18.27
C THR A 34 11.63 -20.01 -17.84
N LEU A 35 10.73 -19.73 -18.77
CA LEU A 35 9.40 -19.18 -18.48
C LEU A 35 8.37 -20.30 -18.30
N CYS A 36 8.55 -21.43 -18.99
CA CYS A 36 7.71 -22.60 -18.91
C CYS A 36 7.73 -23.17 -17.49
N TYR A 37 8.88 -23.32 -16.84
CA TYR A 37 8.94 -23.72 -15.42
C TYR A 37 8.17 -22.77 -14.49
N LYS A 38 8.18 -21.46 -14.76
CA LYS A 38 7.44 -20.44 -13.98
C LYS A 38 5.93 -20.41 -14.30
N PHE A 39 5.54 -20.79 -15.52
CA PHE A 39 4.15 -20.83 -15.96
C PHE A 39 3.48 -22.20 -15.77
N THR A 40 4.20 -23.31 -15.80
CA THR A 40 3.65 -24.68 -15.63
C THR A 40 3.37 -25.03 -14.18
N THR A 41 4.09 -24.44 -13.22
CA THR A 41 3.69 -24.47 -11.80
C THR A 41 2.45 -23.61 -11.51
N THR A 42 2.14 -22.62 -12.36
CA THR A 42 1.03 -21.67 -12.16
C THR A 42 -0.21 -21.94 -13.01
N THR A 43 -0.13 -22.80 -14.04
CA THR A 43 -1.25 -23.08 -14.96
C THR A 43 -1.94 -24.43 -14.78
N THR A 44 -1.42 -25.33 -13.93
CA THR A 44 -2.07 -26.61 -13.60
C THR A 44 -3.19 -26.49 -12.54
N LEU A 45 -3.48 -25.28 -12.05
CA LEU A 45 -4.43 -25.07 -10.96
C LEU A 45 -5.86 -24.73 -11.41
N PHE A 46 -6.10 -24.52 -12.71
CA PHE A 46 -7.42 -24.09 -13.19
C PHE A 46 -8.43 -25.20 -13.47
N ASP A 47 -8.12 -26.46 -13.19
CA ASP A 47 -9.09 -27.55 -13.34
C ASP A 47 -9.50 -28.24 -12.04
N SER A 48 -10.81 -28.13 -11.83
CA SER A 48 -11.74 -28.99 -11.10
C SER A 48 -11.55 -29.18 -9.59
N HIS A 49 -12.57 -28.67 -8.89
CA HIS A 49 -12.97 -28.91 -7.51
C HIS A 49 -12.10 -28.27 -6.43
N PHE A 50 -12.75 -27.41 -5.64
CA PHE A 50 -12.28 -26.82 -4.39
C PHE A 50 -11.84 -27.93 -3.43
N PRO A 51 -10.52 -28.17 -3.30
CA PRO A 51 -9.80 -27.89 -2.07
C PRO A 51 -8.37 -27.39 -2.38
N LYS A 52 -8.20 -26.09 -2.63
CA LYS A 52 -6.92 -25.48 -3.07
C LYS A 52 -6.69 -24.04 -2.56
N ALA A 53 -7.46 -23.60 -1.57
CA ALA A 53 -7.45 -22.20 -1.13
C ALA A 53 -6.13 -21.71 -0.50
N ALA A 54 -5.26 -22.59 0.00
CA ALA A 54 -3.96 -22.20 0.55
C ALA A 54 -2.90 -21.96 -0.55
N GLU A 55 -2.83 -22.86 -1.53
CA GLU A 55 -1.89 -22.76 -2.67
C GLU A 55 -2.26 -21.61 -3.62
N ASP A 56 -3.56 -21.36 -3.82
CA ASP A 56 -4.04 -20.19 -4.58
C ASP A 56 -3.72 -18.87 -3.88
N ILE A 57 -3.68 -18.83 -2.54
CA ILE A 57 -3.34 -17.61 -1.77
C ILE A 57 -1.84 -17.37 -1.78
N ASP A 58 -0.99 -18.40 -1.67
CA ASP A 58 0.47 -18.22 -1.80
C ASP A 58 0.84 -17.75 -3.21
N LEU A 59 0.17 -18.28 -4.24
CA LEU A 59 0.32 -17.83 -5.61
C LEU A 59 -0.20 -16.40 -5.81
N ILE A 60 -1.37 -16.07 -5.26
CA ILE A 60 -1.88 -14.70 -5.26
C ILE A 60 -0.93 -13.79 -4.46
N HIS A 61 -0.37 -14.24 -3.34
CA HIS A 61 0.56 -13.47 -2.53
C HIS A 61 1.89 -13.23 -3.25
N GLU A 62 2.39 -14.23 -3.98
CA GLU A 62 3.59 -14.13 -4.81
C GLU A 62 3.37 -13.23 -6.03
N ILE A 63 2.26 -13.41 -6.75
CA ILE A 63 1.83 -12.51 -7.83
C ILE A 63 1.65 -11.10 -7.29
N LEU A 64 1.00 -10.91 -6.14
CA LEU A 64 0.81 -9.61 -5.53
C LEU A 64 2.10 -9.00 -5.04
N TYR A 65 3.04 -9.80 -4.53
CA TYR A 65 4.36 -9.35 -4.08
C TYR A 65 5.21 -8.89 -5.26
N ASP A 66 5.21 -9.64 -6.36
CA ASP A 66 5.90 -9.29 -7.61
C ASP A 66 5.25 -8.09 -8.31
N LEU A 67 3.92 -7.99 -8.25
CA LEU A 67 3.16 -6.85 -8.79
C LEU A 67 3.29 -5.60 -7.88
N HIS A 68 3.34 -5.77 -6.55
CA HIS A 68 3.52 -4.67 -5.59
C HIS A 68 4.94 -4.14 -5.56
N SER A 69 5.96 -4.97 -5.80
CA SER A 69 7.36 -4.55 -5.75
C SER A 69 7.77 -3.67 -6.94
N ASN A 70 7.08 -3.76 -8.09
CA ASN A 70 7.56 -3.16 -9.35
C ASN A 70 6.67 -2.09 -10.01
N CYS A 71 5.49 -1.78 -9.48
CA CYS A 71 4.50 -1.05 -10.29
C CYS A 71 4.48 0.46 -10.10
N ASP A 72 5.33 1.20 -10.82
CA ASP A 72 5.05 2.61 -11.13
C ASP A 72 3.64 2.80 -11.77
N MET A 73 3.24 4.04 -12.06
CA MET A 73 1.93 4.32 -12.69
C MET A 73 1.66 3.49 -13.95
N ASN A 74 2.71 3.18 -14.72
CA ASN A 74 2.61 2.36 -15.92
C ASN A 74 2.40 0.88 -15.59
N GLY A 75 3.08 0.37 -14.56
CA GLY A 75 2.84 -0.96 -13.99
C GLY A 75 1.42 -1.11 -13.47
N MET A 76 0.89 -0.12 -12.75
CA MET A 76 -0.51 -0.14 -12.27
C MET A 76 -1.52 -0.18 -13.44
N CYS A 77 -1.29 0.60 -14.51
CA CYS A 77 -2.12 0.50 -15.72
C CYS A 77 -2.11 -0.90 -16.33
N LYS A 78 -0.92 -1.52 -16.46
CA LYS A 78 -0.78 -2.88 -16.98
C LYS A 78 -1.52 -3.91 -16.12
N ILE A 79 -1.43 -3.79 -14.80
CA ILE A 79 -2.18 -4.65 -13.87
C ILE A 79 -3.68 -4.47 -14.06
N ILE A 80 -4.17 -3.24 -14.10
CA ILE A 80 -5.60 -2.95 -14.29
C ILE A 80 -6.09 -3.57 -15.61
N SER A 81 -5.36 -3.37 -16.71
CA SER A 81 -5.71 -3.96 -18.01
C SER A 81 -5.66 -5.49 -17.99
N TYR A 82 -4.67 -6.08 -17.33
CA TYR A 82 -4.57 -7.52 -17.16
C TYR A 82 -5.75 -8.09 -16.37
N LEU A 83 -6.07 -7.50 -15.21
CA LEU A 83 -7.19 -7.92 -14.38
C LEU A 83 -8.53 -7.77 -15.11
N GLN A 84 -8.73 -6.69 -15.87
CA GLN A 84 -9.92 -6.51 -16.71
C GLN A 84 -10.05 -7.63 -17.75
N HIS A 85 -8.95 -7.98 -18.43
CA HIS A 85 -8.93 -9.07 -19.40
C HIS A 85 -9.23 -10.43 -18.75
N GLN A 86 -8.61 -10.73 -17.60
CA GLN A 86 -8.81 -11.98 -16.87
C GLN A 86 -10.25 -12.15 -16.36
N ILE A 87 -10.86 -11.08 -15.84
CA ILE A 87 -12.26 -11.09 -15.40
C ILE A 87 -13.21 -11.36 -16.57
N GLY A 88 -12.91 -10.82 -17.77
CA GLY A 88 -13.71 -11.03 -18.97
C GLY A 88 -13.60 -12.44 -19.57
N THR A 89 -12.50 -13.16 -19.28
CA THR A 89 -12.19 -14.46 -19.88
C THR A 89 -12.45 -15.64 -18.94
N HIS A 90 -12.35 -15.44 -17.61
CA HIS A 90 -12.47 -16.51 -16.61
C HIS A 90 -13.51 -16.16 -15.51
N PRO A 91 -14.76 -16.64 -15.62
CA PRO A 91 -15.83 -16.38 -14.65
C PRO A 91 -15.55 -16.91 -13.23
N SER A 92 -14.69 -17.92 -13.09
CA SER A 92 -14.29 -18.50 -11.79
C SER A 92 -13.42 -17.55 -10.95
N CYS A 93 -12.66 -16.67 -11.60
CA CYS A 93 -11.80 -15.66 -10.95
C CYS A 93 -12.51 -14.32 -10.69
N LEU A 94 -13.79 -14.22 -11.07
CA LEU A 94 -14.52 -12.96 -11.17
C LEU A 94 -14.55 -12.18 -9.85
N MET A 95 -14.63 -12.88 -8.72
CA MET A 95 -14.72 -12.26 -7.40
C MET A 95 -13.38 -11.68 -6.94
N ILE A 96 -12.31 -12.48 -6.96
CA ILE A 96 -10.95 -12.07 -6.59
C ILE A 96 -10.44 -10.98 -7.54
N GLY A 97 -10.63 -11.19 -8.85
CA GLY A 97 -10.24 -10.24 -9.87
C GLY A 97 -10.92 -8.88 -9.68
N LYS A 98 -12.22 -8.84 -9.34
CA LYS A 98 -12.94 -7.59 -9.06
C LYS A 98 -12.37 -6.86 -7.84
N ILE A 99 -12.06 -7.58 -6.77
CA ILE A 99 -11.48 -7.01 -5.54
C ILE A 99 -10.14 -6.34 -5.86
N PHE A 100 -9.24 -7.04 -6.56
CA PHE A 100 -7.94 -6.48 -6.91
C PHE A 100 -8.06 -5.35 -7.93
N LEU A 101 -8.92 -5.49 -8.93
CA LEU A 101 -9.15 -4.44 -9.92
C LEU A 101 -9.59 -3.15 -9.22
N GLN A 102 -10.51 -3.25 -8.25
CA GLN A 102 -10.97 -2.11 -7.46
C GLN A 102 -9.85 -1.52 -6.60
N TYR A 103 -9.08 -2.35 -5.88
CA TYR A 103 -7.94 -1.90 -5.08
C TYR A 103 -6.90 -1.14 -5.92
N TYR A 104 -6.43 -1.73 -7.03
CA TYR A 104 -5.44 -1.10 -7.89
C TYR A 104 -5.98 0.13 -8.63
N THR A 105 -7.28 0.15 -8.97
CA THR A 105 -7.93 1.35 -9.54
C THR A 105 -7.94 2.48 -8.52
N GLN A 106 -8.27 2.22 -7.25
CA GLN A 106 -8.21 3.24 -6.19
C GLN A 106 -6.78 3.76 -6.00
N LYS A 107 -5.80 2.86 -5.93
CA LYS A 107 -4.38 3.20 -5.77
C LYS A 107 -3.86 4.03 -6.95
N TYR A 108 -4.22 3.64 -8.17
CA TYR A 108 -3.91 4.40 -9.38
C TYR A 108 -4.51 5.81 -9.34
N LEU A 109 -5.79 5.94 -8.97
CA LEU A 109 -6.46 7.23 -8.84
C LEU A 109 -5.82 8.11 -7.77
N PHE A 110 -5.43 7.51 -6.64
CA PHE A 110 -4.69 8.18 -5.59
C PHE A 110 -3.33 8.70 -6.08
N CYS A 111 -2.51 7.86 -6.70
CA CYS A 111 -1.22 8.27 -7.25
C CYS A 111 -1.37 9.29 -8.39
N ALA A 112 -2.38 9.15 -9.25
CA ALA A 112 -2.70 10.13 -10.28
C ALA A 112 -3.05 11.50 -9.67
N ALA A 113 -3.83 11.51 -8.58
CA ALA A 113 -4.18 12.73 -7.86
C ALA A 113 -2.95 13.44 -7.30
N GLN A 114 -2.00 12.69 -6.73
CA GLN A 114 -0.73 13.22 -6.24
C GLN A 114 0.12 13.83 -7.36
N MET A 115 0.20 13.15 -8.51
CA MET A 115 0.96 13.66 -9.67
C MET A 115 0.32 14.91 -10.29
N PHE A 116 -1.01 15.01 -10.25
CA PHE A 116 -1.74 16.15 -10.82
C PHE A 116 -1.39 17.48 -10.13
N GLU A 117 -1.06 17.44 -8.84
CA GLU A 117 -0.59 18.60 -8.07
C GLU A 117 0.70 19.21 -8.64
N LEU A 118 1.63 18.38 -9.11
CA LEU A 118 2.89 18.83 -9.72
C LEU A 118 2.68 19.60 -11.04
N THR A 119 1.54 19.39 -11.70
CA THR A 119 1.23 19.99 -13.00
C THR A 119 0.27 21.19 -12.91
N SER A 120 -0.46 21.33 -11.80
CA SER A 120 -1.51 22.34 -11.64
C SER A 120 -0.99 23.58 -10.91
N ASN A 121 0.02 24.23 -11.47
CA ASN A 121 0.38 25.60 -11.09
C ASN A 121 -0.79 26.54 -11.43
N ARG A 122 -1.35 27.21 -10.40
CA ARG A 122 -2.30 28.35 -10.49
C ARG A 122 -3.77 28.02 -10.75
N THR A 123 -4.46 27.39 -9.80
CA THR A 123 -5.94 27.44 -9.79
C THR A 123 -6.50 27.89 -8.44
N CYS A 124 -7.49 28.77 -8.49
CA CYS A 124 -8.19 29.34 -7.33
C CYS A 124 -8.88 28.27 -6.46
N ASN A 125 -8.90 28.48 -5.15
CA ASN A 125 -9.30 27.51 -4.10
C ASN A 125 -10.61 26.74 -4.39
N LYS A 126 -11.61 27.40 -5.00
CA LYS A 126 -12.91 26.76 -5.33
C LYS A 126 -12.76 25.66 -6.39
N THR A 127 -12.01 25.93 -7.45
CA THR A 127 -11.77 24.97 -8.54
C THR A 127 -10.90 23.79 -8.09
N MET A 128 -9.97 24.04 -7.17
CA MET A 128 -9.16 23.01 -6.53
C MET A 128 -10.02 22.08 -5.67
N TYR A 129 -10.90 22.64 -4.83
CA TYR A 129 -11.82 21.86 -3.99
C TYR A 129 -12.75 20.97 -4.83
N ASP A 130 -13.30 21.50 -5.93
CA ASP A 130 -14.17 20.71 -6.82
C ASP A 130 -13.43 19.55 -7.50
N ARG A 131 -12.15 19.76 -7.87
CA ARG A 131 -11.29 18.70 -8.41
C ARG A 131 -10.99 17.63 -7.37
N ILE A 132 -10.59 18.02 -6.16
CA ILE A 132 -10.35 17.11 -5.03
C ILE A 132 -11.61 16.29 -4.74
N ARG A 133 -12.78 16.93 -4.74
CA ARG A 133 -14.05 16.23 -4.51
C ARG A 133 -14.38 15.22 -5.61
N LYS A 134 -14.04 15.51 -6.87
CA LYS A 134 -14.18 14.55 -7.99
C LYS A 134 -13.26 13.35 -7.82
N ILE A 135 -11.99 13.58 -7.47
CA ILE A 135 -11.00 12.52 -7.21
C ILE A 135 -11.48 11.63 -6.06
N ILE A 136 -11.88 12.22 -4.93
CA ILE A 136 -12.37 11.47 -3.77
C ILE A 136 -13.63 10.69 -4.10
N ARG A 137 -14.56 11.26 -4.88
CA ARG A 137 -15.72 10.50 -5.37
C ARG A 137 -15.29 9.31 -6.23
N ALA A 138 -14.31 9.47 -7.11
CA ALA A 138 -13.80 8.37 -7.92
C ALA A 138 -13.18 7.28 -7.03
N ILE A 139 -12.32 7.65 -6.07
CA ILE A 139 -11.75 6.71 -5.08
C ILE A 139 -12.87 5.97 -4.32
N LYS A 140 -13.90 6.70 -3.87
CA LYS A 140 -15.05 6.11 -3.16
C LYS A 140 -15.88 5.15 -4.03
N VAL A 141 -16.12 5.48 -5.30
CA VAL A 141 -16.86 4.61 -6.24
C VAL A 141 -16.13 3.30 -6.46
N HIS A 142 -14.80 3.34 -6.47
CA HIS A 142 -13.98 2.15 -6.61
C HIS A 142 -13.65 1.48 -5.27
N GLY A 143 -14.17 2.02 -4.16
CA GLY A 143 -14.05 1.50 -2.80
C GLY A 143 -14.75 0.15 -2.62
N TYR A 144 -13.99 -0.92 -2.36
CA TYR A 144 -14.55 -2.24 -2.06
C TYR A 144 -14.26 -2.74 -0.63
N ASP A 145 -13.12 -2.33 -0.06
CA ASP A 145 -12.76 -2.66 1.31
C ASP A 145 -13.33 -1.66 2.32
N LEU A 146 -13.28 -2.03 3.60
CA LEU A 146 -13.94 -1.29 4.66
C LEU A 146 -13.35 0.11 4.91
N CYS A 147 -12.04 0.29 4.71
CA CYS A 147 -11.31 1.48 5.16
C CYS A 147 -10.23 2.00 4.21
N SER A 148 -9.74 1.26 3.21
CA SER A 148 -8.61 1.76 2.40
C SER A 148 -9.04 2.97 1.56
N HIS A 149 -10.22 2.93 0.93
CA HIS A 149 -10.75 4.07 0.19
C HIS A 149 -10.94 5.31 1.09
N LYS A 150 -11.27 5.10 2.37
CA LYS A 150 -11.40 6.18 3.36
C LYS A 150 -10.04 6.75 3.72
N ILE A 151 -9.04 5.90 3.96
CA ILE A 151 -7.68 6.31 4.30
C ILE A 151 -7.02 7.00 3.11
N LEU A 152 -7.13 6.46 1.89
CA LEU A 152 -6.68 7.11 0.66
C LEU A 152 -7.36 8.47 0.46
N SER A 153 -8.66 8.56 0.72
CA SER A 153 -9.37 9.86 0.67
C SER A 153 -8.83 10.86 1.71
N ALA A 154 -8.55 10.39 2.93
CA ALA A 154 -7.97 11.21 3.99
C ALA A 154 -6.55 11.67 3.62
N LEU A 155 -5.74 10.80 3.01
CA LEU A 155 -4.40 11.13 2.52
C LEU A 155 -4.43 12.19 1.43
N VAL A 156 -5.43 12.14 0.54
CA VAL A 156 -5.67 13.20 -0.45
C VAL A 156 -5.95 14.52 0.28
N PHE A 157 -6.83 14.55 1.28
CA PHE A 157 -7.09 15.77 2.05
C PHE A 157 -5.85 16.29 2.77
N TYR A 158 -5.05 15.40 3.37
CA TYR A 158 -3.82 15.75 4.06
C TYR A 158 -2.83 16.39 3.11
N LYS A 159 -2.64 15.79 1.94
CA LYS A 159 -1.74 16.30 0.91
C LYS A 159 -2.08 17.73 0.48
N PHE A 160 -3.37 18.05 0.39
CA PHE A 160 -3.85 19.38 0.03
C PHE A 160 -3.96 20.36 1.22
N GLY A 161 -3.39 20.04 2.39
CA GLY A 161 -3.40 20.91 3.57
C GLY A 161 -4.79 21.13 4.18
N MET A 162 -5.73 20.20 3.94
CA MET A 162 -7.11 20.33 4.37
C MET A 162 -7.32 19.68 5.75
N ASP A 163 -6.58 20.11 6.77
CA ASP A 163 -6.47 19.43 8.07
C ASP A 163 -7.81 19.18 8.77
N ARG A 164 -8.76 20.12 8.67
CA ARG A 164 -10.12 19.91 9.23
C ARG A 164 -10.86 18.74 8.58
N HIS A 165 -10.63 18.50 7.29
CA HIS A 165 -11.21 17.37 6.58
C HIS A 165 -10.47 16.07 6.89
N VAL A 166 -9.15 16.15 7.10
CA VAL A 166 -8.35 15.02 7.59
C VAL A 166 -8.89 14.55 8.93
N VAL A 167 -8.94 15.43 9.93
CA VAL A 167 -9.43 15.09 11.28
C VAL A 167 -10.80 14.43 11.23
N ARG A 168 -11.77 15.02 10.51
CA ARG A 168 -13.11 14.43 10.37
C ARG A 168 -13.10 13.06 9.70
N SER A 169 -12.30 12.89 8.65
CA SER A 169 -12.23 11.63 7.91
C SER A 169 -11.58 10.55 8.76
N VAL A 170 -10.50 10.91 9.47
CA VAL A 170 -9.71 9.98 10.27
C VAL A 170 -10.44 9.55 11.54
N LEU A 171 -11.17 10.44 12.22
CA LEU A 171 -12.04 10.05 13.34
C LEU A 171 -13.11 9.04 12.89
N HIS A 172 -13.79 9.32 11.77
CA HIS A 172 -14.77 8.38 11.21
C HIS A 172 -14.12 7.04 10.78
N ILE A 173 -12.85 7.06 10.32
CA ILE A 173 -12.11 5.82 10.04
C ILE A 173 -11.88 5.04 11.33
N ARG A 174 -11.47 5.69 12.41
CA ARG A 174 -11.23 5.06 13.71
C ARG A 174 -12.51 4.40 14.24
N ASP A 175 -13.64 5.12 14.22
CA ASP A 175 -14.95 4.57 14.62
C ASP A 175 -15.29 3.31 13.81
N CYS A 176 -15.08 3.36 12.49
CA CYS A 176 -15.33 2.20 11.62
C CYS A 176 -14.39 1.02 11.89
N MET A 177 -13.18 1.28 12.38
CA MET A 177 -12.20 0.25 12.71
C MET A 177 -12.51 -0.40 14.07
N GLU A 178 -12.93 0.40 15.05
CA GLU A 178 -13.32 -0.05 16.40
C GLU A 178 -14.60 -0.90 16.37
N GLU A 179 -15.64 -0.45 15.67
CA GLU A 179 -16.91 -1.17 15.53
C GLU A 179 -16.78 -2.57 14.92
N ARG A 180 -15.72 -2.80 14.15
CA ARG A 180 -15.59 -3.99 13.30
C ARG A 180 -14.42 -4.88 13.67
N GLN A 181 -13.79 -4.64 14.84
CA GLN A 181 -12.67 -5.43 15.37
C GLN A 181 -11.65 -5.75 14.28
N VAL A 182 -11.13 -4.73 13.59
CA VAL A 182 -10.25 -4.91 12.43
C VAL A 182 -9.16 -5.93 12.77
N ILE A 183 -9.28 -7.11 12.15
CA ILE A 183 -8.35 -8.21 12.29
C ILE A 183 -7.06 -7.76 11.60
N THR A 184 -5.99 -7.72 12.37
CA THR A 184 -4.67 -7.29 11.93
C THR A 184 -3.88 -8.46 11.36
N THR A 185 -2.79 -8.20 10.66
CA THR A 185 -2.03 -9.23 9.92
C THR A 185 -1.60 -10.43 10.77
N VAL A 186 -1.30 -10.21 12.05
CA VAL A 186 -0.89 -11.29 12.97
C VAL A 186 -2.09 -12.08 13.47
N GLN A 187 -3.17 -11.40 13.86
CA GLN A 187 -4.43 -12.06 14.18
C GLN A 187 -5.01 -12.79 12.98
N TYR A 188 -4.88 -12.24 11.77
CA TYR A 188 -5.30 -12.87 10.51
C TYR A 188 -4.56 -14.19 10.27
N ASN A 189 -3.23 -14.22 10.45
CA ASN A 189 -2.48 -15.46 10.29
C ASN A 189 -2.88 -16.52 11.33
N LEU A 190 -3.12 -16.11 12.58
CA LEU A 190 -3.55 -17.01 13.65
C LEU A 190 -5.00 -17.49 13.46
N THR A 191 -5.95 -16.59 13.22
CA THR A 191 -7.34 -16.96 12.94
C THR A 191 -7.45 -17.78 11.68
N TRP A 192 -6.64 -17.51 10.65
CA TRP A 192 -6.54 -18.35 9.47
C TRP A 192 -6.08 -19.76 9.81
N GLN A 193 -4.99 -19.92 10.58
CA GLN A 193 -4.52 -21.25 11.01
C GLN A 193 -5.59 -22.01 11.81
N TYR A 194 -6.26 -21.35 12.76
CA TYR A 194 -7.30 -21.97 13.58
C TYR A 194 -8.61 -22.25 12.82
N GLU A 195 -9.06 -21.35 11.94
CA GLU A 195 -10.35 -21.46 11.23
C GLU A 195 -10.26 -22.34 9.99
N VAL A 196 -9.10 -22.41 9.31
CA VAL A 196 -8.84 -23.39 8.23
C VAL A 196 -8.80 -24.80 8.82
N GLN A 197 -8.13 -24.98 9.97
CA GLN A 197 -8.10 -26.28 10.67
C GLN A 197 -9.47 -26.64 11.29
N GLY A 198 -10.29 -25.64 11.62
CA GLY A 198 -11.63 -25.82 12.20
C GLY A 198 -12.80 -25.80 11.21
N GLY A 199 -12.56 -25.60 9.91
CA GLY A 199 -13.60 -25.59 8.85
C GLY A 199 -14.66 -24.49 8.96
N LYS A 200 -14.38 -23.38 9.65
CA LYS A 200 -15.40 -22.39 10.11
C LYS A 200 -15.46 -21.07 9.34
N PHE A 201 -14.92 -20.98 8.12
CA PHE A 201 -14.98 -19.72 7.37
C PHE A 201 -16.41 -19.31 6.97
N THR A 202 -16.78 -18.07 7.31
CA THR A 202 -18.08 -17.44 6.94
C THR A 202 -18.09 -16.83 5.53
N SER A 203 -16.95 -16.65 4.87
CA SER A 203 -16.76 -16.61 3.38
C SER A 203 -15.38 -16.04 3.01
N PHE A 204 -14.79 -16.53 1.91
CA PHE A 204 -13.52 -16.03 1.33
C PHE A 204 -13.51 -14.51 1.05
N ASN A 205 -14.68 -13.89 0.84
CA ASN A 205 -14.82 -12.44 0.67
C ASN A 205 -14.43 -11.65 1.93
N SER A 206 -14.90 -12.11 3.10
CA SER A 206 -14.60 -11.48 4.39
C SER A 206 -13.10 -11.53 4.69
N MET A 207 -12.49 -12.68 4.38
CA MET A 207 -11.05 -12.92 4.51
C MET A 207 -10.22 -11.93 3.66
N MET A 208 -10.50 -11.85 2.35
CA MET A 208 -9.74 -10.96 1.45
C MET A 208 -9.92 -9.48 1.79
N LYS A 209 -11.10 -9.09 2.29
CA LYS A 209 -11.34 -7.73 2.79
C LYS A 209 -10.46 -7.42 3.99
N ASN A 210 -10.33 -8.34 4.94
CA ASN A 210 -9.48 -8.15 6.11
C ASN A 210 -8.00 -8.13 5.75
N TYR A 211 -7.54 -8.98 4.83
CA TYR A 211 -6.15 -8.97 4.35
C TYR A 211 -5.78 -7.61 3.72
N LEU A 212 -6.60 -7.08 2.82
CA LEU A 212 -6.37 -5.77 2.19
C LEU A 212 -6.49 -4.59 3.17
N LEU A 213 -7.15 -4.79 4.32
CA LEU A 213 -7.21 -3.81 5.40
C LEU A 213 -5.97 -3.80 6.26
N CYS A 214 -5.17 -4.86 6.29
CA CYS A 214 -4.04 -4.96 7.22
C CYS A 214 -2.85 -4.09 6.83
N ARG A 215 -2.81 -3.58 5.60
CA ARG A 215 -1.59 -2.98 5.04
C ARG A 215 -1.87 -1.89 4.02
N ILE A 216 -1.17 -0.76 4.15
CA ILE A 216 -1.22 0.34 3.18
C ILE A 216 0.18 0.56 2.64
N ASP A 217 0.41 0.13 1.40
CA ASP A 217 1.66 0.36 0.71
C ASP A 217 1.62 1.70 -0.03
N LEU A 218 2.41 2.66 0.45
CA LEU A 218 2.58 3.96 -0.18
C LEU A 218 3.86 3.97 -1.01
N ASP A 219 3.81 4.67 -2.14
CA ASP A 219 4.96 4.84 -3.01
C ASP A 219 5.90 5.92 -2.49
N LYS A 220 7.15 5.93 -2.95
CA LYS A 220 8.17 6.97 -2.64
C LYS A 220 7.73 8.39 -2.96
N HIS A 221 6.68 8.53 -3.78
CA HIS A 221 6.09 9.80 -4.18
C HIS A 221 4.94 10.28 -3.28
N THR A 222 4.54 9.49 -2.28
CA THR A 222 3.53 9.87 -1.30
C THR A 222 4.18 10.64 -0.16
N TYR A 223 4.40 11.94 -0.38
CA TYR A 223 5.14 12.79 0.54
C TYR A 223 4.34 13.12 1.82
N PHE A 224 4.63 12.41 2.91
CA PHE A 224 4.59 13.02 4.23
C PHE A 224 5.88 13.82 4.38
N PRO A 225 5.84 15.16 4.44
CA PRO A 225 7.07 15.97 4.55
C PRO A 225 7.92 15.54 5.74
N ASP A 226 7.27 15.14 6.83
CA ASP A 226 7.91 14.72 8.06
C ASP A 226 8.56 13.32 7.99
N LEU A 227 8.28 12.53 6.94
CA LEU A 227 8.90 11.21 6.66
C LEU A 227 9.70 11.19 5.35
N TYR A 228 10.07 12.37 4.84
CA TYR A 228 10.68 12.50 3.51
C TYR A 228 11.99 11.72 3.38
N GLU A 229 12.86 11.80 4.38
CA GLU A 229 14.17 11.14 4.33
C GLU A 229 14.01 9.61 4.36
N GLU A 230 13.03 9.09 5.09
CA GLU A 230 12.69 7.67 5.15
C GLU A 230 12.18 7.18 3.79
N HIS A 231 11.27 7.93 3.16
CA HIS A 231 10.77 7.64 1.82
C HIS A 231 11.84 7.69 0.75
N LYS A 232 12.79 8.62 0.88
CA LYS A 232 13.89 8.81 -0.07
C LYS A 232 14.97 7.74 0.07
N ALA A 233 15.30 7.36 1.31
CA ALA A 233 16.26 6.31 1.59
C ALA A 233 15.73 4.93 1.16
N SER A 234 14.41 4.73 1.23
CA SER A 234 13.78 3.47 0.85
C SER A 234 13.94 3.18 -0.62
N CYS A 235 14.72 2.13 -0.93
CA CYS A 235 14.82 1.57 -2.27
C CYS A 235 13.50 0.93 -2.74
N CYS A 236 12.59 0.66 -1.81
CA CYS A 236 11.32 -0.02 -2.03
C CYS A 236 10.13 0.81 -1.50
N ARG A 237 8.91 0.34 -1.74
CA ARG A 237 7.71 0.90 -1.12
C ARG A 237 7.72 0.72 0.39
N ILE A 238 7.22 1.72 1.10
CA ILE A 238 7.02 1.63 2.54
C ILE A 238 5.59 1.18 2.81
N SER A 239 5.49 0.12 3.58
CA SER A 239 4.24 -0.42 4.10
C SER A 239 3.91 0.22 5.43
N TYR A 240 2.66 0.64 5.59
CA TYR A 240 2.17 1.21 6.83
C TYR A 240 1.07 0.33 7.43
N SER A 241 1.13 0.16 8.75
CA SER A 241 -0.04 -0.25 9.50
C SER A 241 -1.10 0.85 9.39
N PRO A 242 -2.35 0.53 8.96
CA PRO A 242 -3.41 1.52 8.82
C PRO A 242 -3.70 2.29 10.11
N MET A 243 -3.64 1.62 11.27
CA MET A 243 -3.87 2.24 12.58
C MET A 243 -2.81 3.29 12.90
N VAL A 244 -1.54 2.94 12.67
CA VAL A 244 -0.41 3.84 12.86
C VAL A 244 -0.48 5.03 11.90
N LEU A 245 -0.88 4.79 10.64
CA LEU A 245 -1.03 5.83 9.64
C LEU A 245 -2.16 6.82 9.98
N VAL A 246 -3.30 6.30 10.45
CA VAL A 246 -4.45 7.09 10.95
C VAL A 246 -3.99 8.00 12.10
N ASP A 247 -3.26 7.45 13.07
CA ASP A 247 -2.74 8.21 14.21
C ASP A 247 -1.71 9.28 13.80
N LEU A 248 -0.80 8.95 12.87
CA LEU A 248 0.14 9.92 12.31
C LEU A 248 -0.61 11.10 11.67
N MET A 249 -1.59 10.83 10.82
CA MET A 249 -2.36 11.88 10.14
C MET A 249 -3.14 12.76 11.13
N LEU A 250 -3.75 12.14 12.14
CA LEU A 250 -4.44 12.86 13.23
C LEU A 250 -3.47 13.76 14.00
N TYR A 251 -2.31 13.22 14.39
CA TYR A 251 -1.31 13.97 15.14
C TYR A 251 -0.82 15.19 14.36
N LEU A 252 -0.39 14.99 13.11
CA LEU A 252 0.10 16.07 12.26
C LEU A 252 -0.97 17.13 12.02
N SER A 253 -2.20 16.73 11.67
CA SER A 253 -3.28 17.69 11.46
C SER A 253 -3.73 18.39 12.74
N TYR A 254 -3.64 17.78 13.92
CA TYR A 254 -3.88 18.50 15.18
C TYR A 254 -2.76 19.47 15.49
N ASN A 255 -1.51 19.13 15.18
CA ASN A 255 -0.38 20.01 15.39
C ASN A 255 -0.47 21.26 14.48
N THR A 256 -0.83 21.09 13.19
CA THR A 256 -1.04 22.24 12.28
C THR A 256 -2.24 23.11 12.68
N LEU A 257 -3.26 22.52 13.30
CA LEU A 257 -4.41 23.24 13.86
C LEU A 257 -4.16 23.81 15.28
N SER A 258 -2.94 23.69 15.81
CA SER A 258 -2.57 24.11 17.18
C SER A 258 -3.44 23.48 18.28
N MET A 259 -3.96 22.28 18.04
CA MET A 259 -4.77 21.51 18.98
C MET A 259 -3.89 20.61 19.87
N PHE A 260 -2.96 21.21 20.60
CA PHE A 260 -1.88 20.49 21.32
C PHE A 260 -2.39 19.40 22.28
N ARG A 261 -3.47 19.66 23.03
CA ARG A 261 -4.04 18.64 23.94
C ARG A 261 -4.56 17.41 23.20
N ALA A 262 -5.14 17.61 22.01
CA ALA A 262 -5.61 16.52 21.18
C ALA A 262 -4.44 15.77 20.53
N ALA A 263 -3.41 16.50 20.07
CA ALA A 263 -2.18 15.92 19.54
C ALA A 263 -1.47 15.04 20.60
N GLU A 264 -1.34 15.52 21.84
CA GLU A 264 -0.78 14.74 22.95
C GLU A 264 -1.58 13.48 23.27
N SER A 265 -2.93 13.56 23.23
CA SER A 265 -3.78 12.38 23.40
C SER A 265 -3.55 11.33 22.30
N VAL A 266 -3.41 11.77 21.04
CA VAL A 266 -3.08 10.89 19.91
C VAL A 266 -1.68 10.31 20.06
N LEU A 267 -0.70 11.10 20.50
CA LEU A 267 0.67 10.63 20.74
C LEU A 267 0.71 9.55 21.83
N LEU A 268 -0.05 9.72 22.90
CA LEU A 268 -0.18 8.73 23.96
C LEU A 268 -0.86 7.45 23.45
N HIS A 269 -1.90 7.59 22.63
CA HIS A 269 -2.56 6.46 21.99
C HIS A 269 -1.59 5.69 21.07
N LEU A 270 -0.86 6.40 20.21
CA LEU A 270 0.14 5.83 19.32
C LEU A 270 1.25 5.13 20.10
N LYS A 271 1.73 5.73 21.21
CA LYS A 271 2.70 5.12 22.12
C LYS A 271 2.16 3.82 22.72
N ARG A 272 0.87 3.74 23.08
CA ARG A 272 0.25 2.51 23.61
C ARG A 272 0.10 1.45 22.52
N LEU A 273 -0.43 1.82 21.36
CA LEU A 273 -0.60 0.96 20.19
C LEU A 273 0.73 0.31 19.80
N ILE A 274 1.83 1.08 19.81
CA ILE A 274 3.13 0.53 19.48
C ILE A 274 3.69 -0.26 20.67
N ASN A 275 3.69 0.23 21.91
CA ASN A 275 4.33 -0.51 23.01
C ASN A 275 3.62 -1.81 23.40
N TYR A 276 2.29 -1.84 23.41
CA TYR A 276 1.52 -2.96 23.95
C TYR A 276 0.92 -3.86 22.87
N ASP A 277 0.66 -3.33 21.68
CA ASP A 277 -0.06 -4.04 20.62
C ASP A 277 0.84 -4.41 19.42
N LEU A 278 2.16 -4.29 19.56
CA LEU A 278 3.14 -4.59 18.49
C LEU A 278 3.05 -6.03 17.96
N GLU A 279 2.57 -6.98 18.75
CA GLU A 279 2.45 -8.38 18.31
C GLU A 279 1.07 -8.71 17.77
N TYR A 280 0.03 -8.01 18.21
CA TYR A 280 -1.33 -8.25 17.74
C TYR A 280 -1.63 -7.39 16.52
N HIS A 281 -1.43 -6.09 16.59
CA HIS A 281 -1.99 -5.14 15.63
C HIS A 281 -1.02 -4.65 14.54
N ILE A 282 0.28 -4.80 14.73
CA ILE A 282 1.31 -4.34 13.78
C ILE A 282 2.04 -5.57 13.21
N SER A 283 2.10 -5.67 11.89
CA SER A 283 2.87 -6.72 11.24
C SER A 283 4.34 -6.66 11.66
N LYS A 284 5.01 -7.82 11.77
CA LYS A 284 6.45 -7.88 12.02
C LYS A 284 7.28 -7.05 11.01
N TYR A 285 6.75 -6.83 9.81
CA TYR A 285 7.39 -6.05 8.76
C TYR A 285 7.17 -4.53 8.90
N ASP A 286 6.12 -4.12 9.62
CA ASP A 286 5.75 -2.71 9.79
C ASP A 286 6.22 -2.15 11.15
N LYS A 287 6.84 -2.97 12.01
CA LYS A 287 7.30 -2.56 13.35
C LYS A 287 8.30 -1.41 13.29
N ALA A 288 9.32 -1.55 12.44
CA ALA A 288 10.40 -0.58 12.34
C ALA A 288 9.88 0.80 11.92
N ILE A 289 9.05 0.86 10.88
CA ILE A 289 8.44 2.12 10.41
C ILE A 289 7.43 2.68 11.43
N SER A 290 6.75 1.83 12.19
CA SER A 290 5.85 2.29 13.25
C SER A 290 6.62 2.99 14.37
N TRP A 291 7.77 2.44 14.77
CA TRP A 291 8.68 3.10 15.72
C TRP A 291 9.24 4.41 15.16
N GLU A 292 9.59 4.44 13.88
CA GLU A 292 10.05 5.65 13.19
C GLU A 292 8.99 6.76 13.24
N ILE A 293 7.74 6.43 12.89
CA ILE A 293 6.59 7.34 12.97
C ILE A 293 6.41 7.90 14.38
N LEU A 294 6.48 7.05 15.40
CA LEU A 294 6.37 7.50 16.79
C LEU A 294 7.50 8.48 17.15
N GLY A 295 8.73 8.16 16.73
CA GLY A 295 9.89 9.04 16.92
C GLY A 295 9.69 10.41 16.27
N VAL A 296 9.17 10.44 15.04
CA VAL A 296 8.86 11.70 14.32
C VAL A 296 7.82 12.53 15.07
N CYS A 297 6.71 11.91 15.51
CA CYS A 297 5.70 12.62 16.28
C CYS A 297 6.27 13.15 17.62
N GLN A 298 7.13 12.38 18.29
CA GLN A 298 7.81 12.83 19.52
C GLN A 298 8.79 13.97 19.26
N GLU A 299 9.55 13.93 18.16
CA GLU A 299 10.46 15.00 17.75
C GLU A 299 9.70 16.30 17.49
N ILE A 300 8.58 16.23 16.75
CA ILE A 300 7.69 17.38 16.50
C ILE A 300 7.13 17.94 17.82
N GLY A 301 6.74 17.06 18.75
CA GLY A 301 6.28 17.41 20.09
C GLY A 301 7.37 17.89 21.05
N SER A 302 8.63 17.99 20.61
CA SER A 302 9.80 18.33 21.45
C SER A 302 10.08 17.33 22.59
N HIS A 303 9.61 16.09 22.47
CA HIS A 303 9.90 14.98 23.38
C HIS A 303 11.19 14.27 22.94
N PHE A 304 12.31 14.99 22.89
CA PHE A 304 13.55 14.53 22.24
C PHE A 304 14.14 13.24 22.83
N HIS A 305 14.06 13.04 24.15
CA HIS A 305 14.55 11.81 24.77
C HIS A 305 13.73 10.59 24.34
N ASP A 306 12.41 10.73 24.33
CA ASP A 306 11.47 9.70 23.88
C ASP A 306 11.65 9.40 22.38
N ALA A 307 11.83 10.44 21.56
CA ALA A 307 12.10 10.32 20.13
C ALA A 307 13.39 9.52 19.85
N TYR A 308 14.47 9.83 20.59
CA TYR A 308 15.73 9.08 20.51
C TYR A 308 15.52 7.59 20.79
N LEU A 309 14.79 7.25 21.86
CA LEU A 309 14.49 5.85 22.21
C LEU A 309 13.65 5.16 21.13
N SER A 310 12.68 5.86 20.53
CA SER A 310 11.86 5.32 19.44
C SER A 310 12.71 5.03 18.20
N TYR A 311 13.59 5.94 17.79
CA TYR A 311 14.51 5.71 16.67
C TYR A 311 15.49 4.57 16.93
N GLN A 312 16.02 4.44 18.16
CA GLN A 312 16.83 3.28 18.53
C GLN A 312 16.07 1.96 18.42
N ARG A 313 14.79 1.94 18.79
CA ARG A 313 13.94 0.75 18.62
C ARG A 313 13.65 0.47 17.15
N ALA A 314 13.38 1.50 16.34
CA ALA A 314 13.22 1.36 14.90
C ALA A 314 14.43 0.65 14.28
N LEU A 315 15.65 1.08 14.60
CA LEU A 315 16.89 0.44 14.12
C LEU A 315 17.09 -1.02 14.54
N ARG A 316 16.55 -1.41 15.70
CA ARG A 316 16.62 -2.81 16.18
C ARG A 316 15.62 -3.70 15.46
N GLU A 317 14.43 -3.17 15.17
CA GLU A 317 13.36 -3.88 14.47
C GLU A 317 13.55 -3.88 12.95
N GLU A 318 14.37 -2.98 12.41
CA GLU A 318 14.60 -2.84 10.98
C GLU A 318 15.46 -3.98 10.43
N LYS A 319 14.79 -4.93 9.75
CA LYS A 319 15.45 -6.07 9.10
C LYS A 319 15.92 -5.79 7.67
N ALA A 320 15.36 -4.77 7.01
CA ALA A 320 15.48 -4.59 5.56
C ALA A 320 16.38 -3.42 5.11
N THR A 321 17.06 -2.73 6.02
CA THR A 321 17.96 -1.58 5.75
C THR A 321 17.35 -0.42 4.94
N SER A 322 16.04 -0.43 4.70
CA SER A 322 15.38 0.45 3.75
C SER A 322 15.42 1.91 4.16
N PHE A 323 15.39 2.24 5.45
CA PHE A 323 15.44 3.63 5.91
C PHE A 323 16.45 3.87 7.04
N ARG A 324 17.24 2.86 7.40
CA ARG A 324 18.31 2.91 8.41
C ARG A 324 19.14 4.19 8.39
N GLY A 325 19.57 4.62 7.21
CA GLY A 325 20.38 5.83 7.06
C GLY A 325 19.67 7.10 7.52
N ALA A 326 18.37 7.22 7.21
CA ALA A 326 17.54 8.34 7.65
C ALA A 326 17.38 8.32 9.18
N THR A 327 17.06 7.15 9.76
CA THR A 327 16.92 7.00 11.21
C THR A 327 18.21 7.35 11.96
N VAL A 328 19.38 6.92 11.45
CA VAL A 328 20.68 7.27 12.05
C VAL A 328 20.92 8.78 12.01
N ALA A 329 20.65 9.43 10.88
CA ALA A 329 20.79 10.88 10.76
C ALA A 329 19.88 11.64 11.74
N ARG A 330 18.65 11.15 11.97
CA ARG A 330 17.76 11.72 13.00
C ARG A 330 18.30 11.55 14.40
N ILE A 331 18.85 10.37 14.73
CA ILE A 331 19.48 10.12 16.02
C ILE A 331 20.62 11.12 16.26
N GLU A 332 21.52 11.30 15.28
CA GLU A 332 22.63 12.26 15.40
C GLU A 332 22.14 13.68 15.65
N LYS A 333 21.11 14.12 14.90
CA LYS A 333 20.46 15.42 15.08
C LYS A 333 19.89 15.57 16.50
N ILE A 334 19.15 14.58 16.99
CA ILE A 334 18.56 14.61 18.33
C ILE A 334 19.64 14.59 19.41
N THR A 335 20.69 13.78 19.27
CA THR A 335 21.80 13.74 20.23
C THR A 335 22.51 15.10 20.30
N SER A 336 22.69 15.78 19.17
CA SER A 336 23.22 17.15 19.18
C SER A 336 22.31 18.14 19.91
N ILE A 337 20.99 17.96 19.88
CA ILE A 337 20.05 18.82 20.61
C ILE A 337 20.12 18.51 22.11
N LEU A 338 20.08 17.22 22.48
CA LEU A 338 20.16 16.77 23.87
C LEU A 338 21.45 17.20 24.57
N ASN A 339 22.58 17.25 23.85
CA ASN A 339 23.86 17.71 24.41
C ASN A 339 23.94 19.23 24.62
N ARG A 340 22.98 20.00 24.11
CA ARG A 340 22.91 21.47 24.22
C ARG A 340 21.88 21.96 25.24
N LEU A 341 20.99 21.06 25.70
CA LEU A 341 20.03 21.27 26.77
C LEU A 341 20.68 20.90 28.10
#